data_AF-A0A3D4YR68-F1
#
_entry.id   AF-A0A3D4YR68-F1
#
_cell.length_a   1.000
_cell.length_b   1.000
_cell.length_c   1.000
_cell.angle_alpha   90.00
_cell.angle_beta   90.00
_cell.angle_gamma   90.00
#
_symmetry.space_group_name_H-M   'P 1'
#
loop_
_entity.id
_entity.type
_entity.pdbx_description
1 polymer ?
#
loop_
_entity_poly.entity_id
_entity_poly.type
_entity_poly.pdbx_seq_one_letter_code
_entity_poly.pdbx_strand_id
1 'polypeptide(L)'
;MAPDVTTRFEPVRPLDLALTVAPISDGPSWRIDSGEAWRATLTPEGPATLHLLLSADGLVDVEAWGPGASWAAARAGALCGQEDDDVGFVPRHPFLSQVHKRNPGVRLPKTSAVFEALVPAVLGQKVTGIESRRSYERLVEALGEPAPGPVRLTVPP
;
A
#
# COMPACT_ATOMS: atom_id res chain seq x y z
N MET A 1 19.39 -10.12 -2.34
CA MET A 1 18.53 -11.27 -2.69
C MET A 1 17.78 -10.88 -3.95
N ALA A 2 17.77 -11.71 -5.00
CA ALA A 2 17.05 -11.39 -6.23
C ALA A 2 15.53 -11.48 -6.01
N PRO A 3 14.72 -10.67 -6.70
CA PRO A 3 13.26 -10.81 -6.69
C PRO A 3 12.80 -12.08 -7.38
N ASP A 4 11.72 -12.67 -6.87
CA ASP A 4 11.06 -13.83 -7.48
C ASP A 4 10.18 -13.38 -8.68
N VAL A 5 9.65 -12.15 -8.60
CA VAL A 5 8.88 -11.52 -9.67
C VAL A 5 9.36 -10.09 -9.86
N THR A 6 9.61 -9.71 -11.11
CA THR A 6 9.84 -8.34 -11.54
C THR A 6 8.89 -8.01 -12.68
N THR A 7 8.17 -6.90 -12.57
CA THR A 7 7.29 -6.40 -13.62
C THR A 7 7.22 -4.88 -13.59
N ARG A 8 6.58 -4.28 -14.59
CA ARG A 8 6.43 -2.83 -14.73
C ARG A 8 5.10 -2.51 -15.35
N PHE A 9 4.48 -1.40 -14.95
CA PHE A 9 3.27 -0.91 -15.57
C PHE A 9 3.24 0.61 -15.69
N GLU A 10 2.45 1.11 -16.65
CA GLU A 10 2.16 2.52 -16.81
C GLU A 10 0.89 2.90 -16.03
N PRO A 11 0.94 3.89 -15.14
CA PRO A 11 -0.26 4.45 -14.51
C PRO A 11 -1.22 5.03 -15.56
N VAL A 12 -2.51 4.68 -15.51
CA VAL A 12 -3.52 5.19 -16.47
C VAL A 12 -3.80 6.70 -16.35
N ARG A 13 -3.34 7.33 -15.27
CA ARG A 13 -3.47 8.75 -14.91
C ARG A 13 -2.18 9.18 -14.16
N PRO A 14 -2.01 10.44 -13.74
CA PRO A 14 -0.94 10.80 -12.80
C PRO A 14 -1.04 10.00 -11.49
N LEU A 15 0.09 9.60 -10.91
CA LEU A 15 0.15 8.86 -9.64
C LEU A 15 1.05 9.59 -8.65
N ASP A 16 0.52 9.84 -7.46
CA ASP A 16 1.29 10.17 -6.27
C ASP A 16 1.31 8.92 -5.38
N LEU A 17 2.37 8.12 -5.51
CA LEU A 17 2.45 6.82 -4.85
C LEU A 17 2.37 6.96 -3.33
N ALA A 18 3.15 7.90 -2.77
CA ALA A 18 3.25 8.09 -1.33
C ALA A 18 1.91 8.52 -0.73
N LEU A 19 1.24 9.52 -1.31
CA LEU A 19 -0.07 9.97 -0.82
C LEU A 19 -1.18 8.95 -1.05
N THR A 20 -1.08 8.12 -2.10
CA THR A 20 -2.06 7.07 -2.40
C THR A 20 -2.03 5.95 -1.35
N VAL A 21 -0.84 5.51 -0.93
CA VAL A 21 -0.72 4.38 0.02
C VAL A 21 -0.65 4.82 1.48
N ALA A 22 -0.28 6.06 1.79
CA ALA A 22 -0.16 6.56 3.16
C ALA A 22 -1.37 6.23 4.08
N PRO A 23 -2.64 6.31 3.63
CA PRO A 23 -3.78 5.99 4.49
C PRO A 23 -3.89 4.51 4.90
N ILE A 24 -3.25 3.60 4.16
CA ILE A 24 -3.29 2.15 4.39
C ILE A 24 -1.95 1.59 4.90
N SER A 25 -0.95 2.45 5.09
CA SER A 25 0.39 2.06 5.50
C SER A 25 0.59 2.25 6.99
N ASP A 26 0.40 1.16 7.74
CA ASP A 26 0.54 1.17 9.19
C ASP A 26 1.54 0.14 9.70
N GLY A 27 2.23 0.52 10.77
CA GLY A 27 3.15 -0.34 11.52
C GLY A 27 4.33 -0.94 10.72
N PRO A 28 4.90 -2.05 11.19
CA PRO A 28 6.16 -2.62 10.71
C PRO A 28 6.02 -3.39 9.37
N SER A 29 4.82 -3.44 8.81
CA SER A 29 4.54 -4.07 7.51
C SER A 29 4.76 -3.12 6.34
N TRP A 30 5.01 -1.84 6.59
CA TRP A 30 5.15 -0.82 5.56
C TRP A 30 6.40 0.04 5.74
N ARG A 31 6.97 0.47 4.61
CA ARG A 31 7.93 1.58 4.54
C ARG A 31 7.62 2.41 3.29
N ILE A 32 7.38 3.70 3.47
CA ILE A 32 7.09 4.62 2.37
C ILE A 32 8.17 5.69 2.32
N ASP A 33 8.59 6.05 1.12
CA ASP A 33 9.37 7.25 0.80
C ASP A 33 8.74 7.96 -0.41
N SER A 34 9.33 9.08 -0.81
CA SER A 34 8.93 9.84 -2.00
C SER A 34 9.10 9.01 -3.27
N GLY A 35 8.01 8.42 -3.76
CA GLY A 35 8.00 7.61 -4.98
C GLY A 35 8.39 6.16 -4.76
N GLU A 36 8.55 5.71 -3.51
CA GLU A 36 8.90 4.32 -3.19
C GLU A 36 7.99 3.79 -2.08
N ALA A 37 7.50 2.57 -2.22
CA ALA A 37 6.72 1.91 -1.19
C ALA A 37 7.09 0.43 -1.08
N TRP A 38 7.37 0.00 0.15
CA TRP A 38 7.55 -1.39 0.51
C TRP A 38 6.39 -1.85 1.38
N ARG A 39 5.86 -3.04 1.09
CA ARG A 39 4.77 -3.67 1.82
C ARG A 39 5.07 -5.14 2.07
N ALA A 40 4.97 -5.60 3.31
CA ALA A 40 4.81 -6.99 3.66
C ALA A 40 3.33 -7.33 3.79
N THR A 41 2.91 -8.48 3.25
CA THR A 41 1.50 -8.90 3.25
C THR A 41 1.37 -10.42 3.27
N LEU A 42 0.35 -10.93 3.97
CA LEU A 42 -0.04 -12.31 3.94
C LEU A 42 -1.06 -12.51 2.81
N THR A 43 -0.63 -13.17 1.74
CA THR A 43 -1.49 -13.45 0.58
C THR A 43 -2.11 -14.85 0.68
N PRO A 44 -3.14 -15.17 -0.12
CA PRO A 44 -3.65 -16.54 -0.24
C PRO A 44 -2.59 -17.57 -0.70
N GLU A 45 -1.50 -17.12 -1.33
CA GLU A 45 -0.38 -17.95 -1.80
C GLU A 45 0.79 -17.99 -0.79
N GLY A 46 0.64 -17.32 0.37
CA GLY A 46 1.65 -17.21 1.42
C GLY A 46 2.20 -15.79 1.58
N PRO A 47 3.20 -15.60 2.46
CA PRO A 47 3.77 -14.28 2.74
C PRO A 47 4.49 -13.71 1.52
N ALA A 48 4.41 -12.39 1.37
CA ALA A 48 5.10 -11.67 0.31
C ALA A 48 5.65 -10.33 0.81
N THR A 49 6.79 -9.93 0.25
CA THR A 49 7.20 -8.52 0.22
C THR A 49 6.99 -7.98 -1.17
N LEU A 50 6.42 -6.79 -1.27
CA LEU A 50 6.22 -6.03 -2.50
C LEU A 50 7.01 -4.72 -2.39
N HIS A 51 7.74 -4.40 -3.44
CA HIS A 51 8.43 -3.13 -3.64
C HIS A 51 7.83 -2.46 -4.87
N LEU A 52 7.44 -1.19 -4.71
CA LEU A 52 6.92 -0.32 -5.73
C LEU A 52 7.81 0.90 -5.84
N LEU A 53 8.31 1.18 -7.04
CA LEU A 53 9.12 2.35 -7.32
C LEU A 53 8.52 3.11 -8.50
N LEU A 54 8.06 4.33 -8.24
CA LEU A 54 7.66 5.28 -9.28
C LEU A 54 8.92 5.90 -9.89
N SER A 55 9.27 5.42 -11.07
CA SER A 55 10.45 5.86 -11.81
C SER A 55 10.26 7.23 -12.46
N ALA A 56 11.38 7.88 -12.81
CA ALA A 56 11.38 9.22 -13.39
C ALA A 56 10.66 9.32 -14.76
N ASP A 57 10.51 8.19 -15.46
CA ASP A 57 9.75 8.07 -16.71
C ASP A 57 8.23 7.92 -16.48
N GLY A 58 7.78 7.97 -15.22
CA GLY A 58 6.38 7.85 -14.84
C GLY A 58 5.86 6.42 -14.76
N LEU A 59 6.72 5.42 -15.00
CA LEU A 59 6.38 4.01 -14.87
C LEU A 59 6.56 3.52 -13.43
N VAL A 60 5.79 2.50 -13.04
CA VAL A 60 5.93 1.86 -11.74
C VAL A 60 6.64 0.53 -11.92
N ASP A 61 7.85 0.46 -11.38
CA ASP A 61 8.62 -0.76 -11.23
C ASP A 61 8.10 -1.54 -10.02
N VAL A 62 7.93 -2.85 -10.22
CA VAL A 62 7.36 -3.76 -9.23
C VAL A 62 8.30 -4.93 -9.05
N GLU A 63 8.75 -5.13 -7.81
CA GLU A 63 9.50 -6.31 -7.42
C GLU A 63 8.79 -7.00 -6.26
N ALA A 64 8.80 -8.33 -6.25
CA ALA A 64 8.19 -9.10 -5.18
C ALA A 64 9.03 -10.34 -4.80
N TRP A 65 8.93 -10.72 -3.53
CA TRP A 65 9.64 -11.86 -2.93
C TRP A 65 8.70 -12.72 -2.11
N GLY A 66 9.00 -14.02 -2.03
CA GLY A 66 8.32 -15.00 -1.20
C GLY A 66 7.22 -15.79 -1.93
N PRO A 67 6.61 -16.77 -1.23
CA PRO A 67 5.57 -17.63 -1.81
C PRO A 67 4.40 -16.87 -2.46
N GLY A 68 4.03 -15.70 -1.91
CA GLY A 68 2.96 -14.85 -2.44
C GLY A 68 3.41 -13.81 -3.49
N ALA A 69 4.65 -13.85 -3.98
CA ALA A 69 5.21 -12.80 -4.84
C ALA A 69 4.38 -12.55 -6.11
N SER A 70 4.04 -13.62 -6.82
CA SER A 70 3.22 -13.55 -8.05
C SER A 70 1.85 -12.93 -7.79
N TRP A 71 1.19 -13.35 -6.71
CA TRP A 71 -0.10 -12.81 -6.31
C TRP A 71 -0.06 -11.31 -6.01
N ALA A 72 0.98 -10.87 -5.28
CA ALA A 72 1.17 -9.47 -4.89
C ALA A 72 1.52 -8.60 -6.10
N ALA A 73 2.48 -9.03 -6.93
CA ALA A 73 2.89 -8.31 -8.13
C ALA A 73 1.73 -8.13 -9.13
N ALA A 74 0.91 -9.17 -9.34
CA ALA A 74 -0.27 -9.10 -10.20
C ALA A 74 -1.32 -8.07 -9.73
N ARG A 75 -1.29 -7.68 -8.45
CA ARG A 75 -2.23 -6.73 -7.84
C ARG A 75 -1.60 -5.36 -7.55
N ALA A 76 -0.33 -5.15 -7.92
CA ALA A 76 0.38 -3.89 -7.71
C ALA A 76 -0.36 -2.70 -8.34
N GLY A 77 -0.91 -2.87 -9.54
CA GLY A 77 -1.70 -1.82 -10.19
C GLY A 77 -2.93 -1.41 -9.37
N ALA A 78 -3.69 -2.39 -8.87
CA ALA A 78 -4.86 -2.13 -8.02
C ALA A 78 -4.46 -1.47 -6.69
N LEU A 79 -3.33 -1.88 -6.10
CA LEU A 79 -2.78 -1.22 -4.90
C LEU A 79 -2.44 0.25 -5.17
N CYS A 80 -1.92 0.58 -6.36
CA CYS A 80 -1.66 1.94 -6.82
C CYS A 80 -2.92 2.68 -7.33
N GLY A 81 -4.12 2.14 -7.12
CA GLY A 81 -5.38 2.79 -7.51
C GLY A 81 -5.65 2.82 -9.02
N GLN A 82 -5.14 1.86 -9.80
CA GLN A 82 -5.49 1.74 -11.23
C GLN A 82 -6.98 1.47 -11.47
N GLU A 83 -7.69 0.97 -10.45
CA GLU A 83 -9.13 0.68 -10.50
C GLU A 83 -9.98 1.81 -9.86
N ASP A 84 -9.36 2.94 -9.50
CA ASP A 84 -10.05 4.10 -8.94
C ASP A 84 -10.74 4.92 -10.05
N ASP A 85 -12.08 4.91 -10.04
CA ASP A 85 -12.93 5.67 -10.95
C ASP A 85 -13.45 6.95 -10.26
N ASP A 86 -12.90 8.08 -10.66
CA ASP A 86 -13.28 9.41 -10.18
C ASP A 86 -14.15 10.20 -11.17
N VAL A 87 -14.63 9.60 -12.26
CA VAL A 87 -15.44 10.29 -13.29
C VAL A 87 -16.68 10.96 -12.69
N GLY A 88 -17.26 10.35 -11.65
CA GLY A 88 -18.42 10.89 -10.93
C GLY A 88 -18.08 11.94 -9.86
N PHE A 89 -16.80 12.19 -9.56
CA PHE A 89 -16.38 13.06 -8.47
C PHE A 89 -16.37 14.53 -8.90
N VAL A 90 -17.51 15.20 -8.73
CA VAL A 90 -17.68 16.63 -9.04
C VAL A 90 -17.82 17.44 -7.74
N PRO A 91 -16.71 17.88 -7.12
CA PRO A 91 -16.76 18.57 -5.83
C PRO A 91 -17.43 19.94 -5.96
N ARG A 92 -18.56 20.13 -5.25
CA ARG A 92 -19.30 21.41 -5.22
C ARG A 92 -18.75 22.42 -4.21
N HIS A 93 -18.07 21.94 -3.17
CA HIS A 93 -17.50 22.80 -2.14
C HIS A 93 -16.14 23.34 -2.59
N PRO A 94 -15.90 24.67 -2.60
CA PRO A 94 -14.68 25.27 -3.16
C PRO A 94 -13.37 24.69 -2.62
N PHE A 95 -13.33 24.38 -1.31
CA PHE A 95 -12.16 23.74 -0.70
C PHE A 95 -11.86 22.36 -1.31
N LEU A 96 -12.88 21.52 -1.52
CA LEU A 96 -12.68 20.19 -2.12
C LEU A 96 -12.22 20.30 -3.57
N SER A 97 -12.76 21.24 -4.34
CA SER A 97 -12.29 21.50 -5.72
C SER A 97 -10.83 21.94 -5.75
N GLN A 98 -10.40 22.78 -4.79
CA GLN A 98 -9.00 23.18 -4.65
C GLN A 98 -8.09 22.02 -4.25
N VAL A 99 -8.51 21.19 -3.29
CA VAL A 99 -7.76 20.01 -2.85
C VAL A 99 -7.60 19.01 -4.00
N HIS A 100 -8.69 18.69 -4.70
CA HIS A 100 -8.66 17.78 -5.85
C HIS A 100 -7.72 18.29 -6.96
N LYS A 101 -7.81 19.59 -7.31
CA LYS A 101 -6.92 20.20 -8.31
C LYS A 101 -5.44 20.18 -7.92
N ARG A 102 -5.12 20.31 -6.63
CA ARG A 102 -3.74 20.31 -6.13
C ARG A 102 -3.13 18.92 -6.03
N ASN A 103 -3.96 17.88 -5.99
CA ASN A 103 -3.54 16.49 -5.76
C ASN A 103 -4.03 15.56 -6.88
N PRO A 104 -3.70 15.83 -8.16
CA PRO A 104 -4.21 15.06 -9.29
C PRO A 104 -3.71 13.61 -9.34
N GLY A 105 -2.69 13.28 -8.55
CA GLY A 105 -2.11 11.94 -8.46
C GLY A 105 -2.62 11.07 -7.31
N VAL A 106 -3.42 11.63 -6.40
CA VAL A 106 -3.95 10.88 -5.25
C VAL A 106 -5.11 10.02 -5.68
N ARG A 107 -5.06 8.73 -5.33
CA ARG A 107 -6.07 7.74 -5.70
C ARG A 107 -6.50 6.90 -4.51
N LEU A 108 -7.60 6.16 -4.68
CA LEU A 108 -8.02 5.14 -3.73
C LEU A 108 -7.27 3.82 -3.98
N PRO A 109 -6.48 3.32 -3.01
CA PRO A 109 -5.75 2.07 -3.16
C PRO A 109 -6.65 0.85 -2.91
N LYS A 110 -6.31 -0.29 -3.53
CA LYS A 110 -6.99 -1.58 -3.29
C LYS A 110 -6.01 -2.64 -2.79
N THR A 111 -6.04 -2.91 -1.49
CA THR A 111 -5.07 -3.81 -0.82
C THR A 111 -5.23 -5.29 -1.18
N SER A 112 -6.45 -5.70 -1.53
CA SER A 112 -6.86 -7.11 -1.68
C SER A 112 -6.62 -7.99 -0.44
N ALA A 113 -6.33 -7.38 0.71
CA ALA A 113 -6.09 -8.05 1.99
C ALA A 113 -7.07 -7.49 3.02
N VAL A 114 -8.28 -8.05 3.03
CA VAL A 114 -9.40 -7.53 3.84
C VAL A 114 -9.10 -7.60 5.33
N PHE A 115 -8.51 -8.72 5.79
CA PHE A 115 -8.21 -8.89 7.21
C PHE A 115 -7.15 -7.88 7.68
N GLU A 116 -6.07 -7.71 6.92
CA GLU A 116 -5.02 -6.72 7.20
C GLU A 116 -5.57 -5.28 7.29
N ALA A 117 -6.57 -4.93 6.48
CA ALA A 117 -7.22 -3.62 6.53
C ALA A 117 -8.23 -3.50 7.69
N LEU A 118 -8.90 -4.61 8.04
CA LEU A 118 -9.95 -4.63 9.06
C LEU A 118 -9.40 -4.51 10.47
N VAL A 119 -8.29 -5.19 10.78
CA VAL A 119 -7.70 -5.20 12.13
C VAL A 119 -7.39 -3.79 12.64
N PRO A 120 -6.62 -2.92 11.94
CA PRO A 120 -6.36 -1.57 12.42
C PRO A 120 -7.63 -0.71 12.46
N ALA A 121 -8.59 -0.93 11.56
CA ALA A 121 -9.87 -0.22 11.59
C ALA A 121 -10.71 -0.55 12.84
N VAL A 122 -10.66 -1.80 13.33
CA VAL A 122 -11.31 -2.22 14.58
C VAL A 122 -10.55 -1.67 15.79
N LEU A 123 -9.22 -1.76 15.79
CA LEU A 123 -8.39 -1.23 16.89
C LEU A 123 -8.55 0.29 17.06
N GLY A 124 -8.85 1.02 15.98
CA GLY A 124 -9.07 2.46 16.01
C GLY A 124 -10.41 2.91 16.57
N GLN A 125 -11.32 1.99 16.90
CA GLN A 125 -12.63 2.36 17.40
C GLN A 125 -12.54 2.93 18.82
N LYS A 126 -13.10 4.13 19.01
CA LYS A 126 -13.20 4.84 20.31
C LYS A 126 -11.87 5.27 20.94
N VAL A 127 -10.77 5.17 20.20
CA VAL A 127 -9.43 5.61 20.63
C VAL A 127 -8.86 6.64 19.65
N THR A 128 -7.78 7.30 20.04
CA THR A 128 -7.06 8.20 19.12
C THR A 128 -6.27 7.40 18.07
N GLY A 129 -5.96 8.03 16.93
CA GLY A 129 -5.15 7.38 15.89
C GLY A 129 -3.76 6.95 16.37
N ILE A 130 -3.15 7.70 17.29
CA ILE A 130 -1.86 7.36 17.89
C ILE A 130 -1.95 6.08 18.73
N GLU A 131 -3.01 5.94 19.53
CA GLU A 131 -3.25 4.74 20.35
C GLU A 131 -3.57 3.52 19.48
N SER A 132 -4.35 3.71 18.42
CA SER A 132 -4.67 2.69 17.43
C SER A 132 -3.40 2.14 16.78
N ARG A 133 -2.56 3.03 16.23
CA ARG A 133 -1.30 2.67 15.58
C ARG A 133 -0.36 1.92 16.50
N ARG A 134 -0.17 2.41 17.74
CA ARG A 134 0.68 1.73 18.73
C ARG A 134 0.14 0.33 19.08
N SER A 135 -1.19 0.18 19.13
CA SER A 135 -1.82 -1.12 19.40
C SER A 135 -1.62 -2.09 18.24
N TYR A 136 -1.74 -1.60 17.01
CA TYR A 136 -1.48 -2.37 15.80
C TYR A 136 0.01 -2.77 15.68
N GLU A 137 0.94 -1.84 15.89
CA GLU A 137 2.38 -2.11 15.92
C GLU A 137 2.72 -3.24 16.90
N ARG A 138 2.22 -3.19 18.13
CA ARG A 138 2.43 -4.24 19.14
C ARG A 138 1.84 -5.59 18.74
N LEU A 139 0.68 -5.59 18.08
CA LEU A 139 0.04 -6.81 17.61
C LEU A 139 0.91 -7.48 16.55
N VAL A 140 1.39 -6.72 15.56
CA VAL A 140 2.23 -7.24 14.49
C VAL A 140 3.61 -7.68 15.02
N GLU A 141 4.19 -6.94 15.96
CA GLU A 141 5.45 -7.34 16.63
C GLU A 141 5.32 -8.66 17.40
N ALA A 142 4.14 -8.92 18.00
CA ALA A 142 3.92 -10.11 18.82
C ALA A 142 3.53 -11.34 18.00
N LEU A 143 2.78 -11.16 16.91
CA LEU A 143 2.14 -12.26 16.16
C LEU A 143 2.61 -12.39 14.72
N GLY A 144 3.30 -11.39 14.19
CA GLY A 144 3.80 -11.39 12.82
C GLY A 144 5.08 -12.21 12.65
N GLU A 145 5.45 -12.41 11.39
CA GLU A 145 6.66 -13.13 11.01
C GLU A 145 7.57 -12.27 10.11
N PRO A 146 8.89 -12.52 10.07
CA PRO A 146 9.79 -11.79 9.19
C PRO A 146 9.37 -11.89 7.72
N ALA A 147 9.30 -10.74 7.04
CA ALA A 147 8.94 -10.71 5.63
C ALA A 147 10.03 -11.32 4.74
N PRO A 148 9.67 -12.07 3.69
CA PRO A 148 10.63 -12.59 2.73
C PRO A 148 11.18 -11.43 1.92
N GLY A 149 12.49 -11.23 1.84
CA GLY A 149 13.02 -10.12 1.05
C GLY A 149 14.34 -9.57 1.53
N PRO A 150 14.88 -8.56 0.83
CA PRO A 150 16.07 -7.84 1.25
C PRO A 150 15.79 -6.81 2.35
N VAL A 151 14.54 -6.41 2.55
CA VAL A 151 14.14 -5.38 3.53
C VAL A 151 13.61 -6.03 4.81
N ARG A 152 13.89 -5.41 5.96
CA ARG A 152 13.33 -5.83 7.24
C ARG A 152 11.93 -5.25 7.41
N LEU A 153 10.92 -6.04 7.09
CA LEU A 153 9.51 -5.79 7.39
C LEU A 153 8.94 -6.99 8.15
N THR A 154 7.74 -6.83 8.71
CA THR A 154 7.00 -7.91 9.37
C THR A 154 5.70 -8.17 8.63
N VAL A 155 5.46 -9.42 8.23
CA VAL A 155 4.18 -9.86 7.68
C VAL A 155 3.14 -9.80 8.80
N PRO A 156 2.03 -9.08 8.61
CA PRO A 156 0.95 -9.07 9.61
C PRO A 156 0.27 -10.45 9.67
N PRO A 157 -0.27 -10.86 10.83
CA PRO A 157 -0.96 -12.13 11.01
C PRO A 157 -2.30 -12.21 10.26
#